data_AF-A0A2P2FWC3-F1
#
_entry.id   AF-A0A2P2FWC3-F1
#
_cell.length_a   1.000
_cell.length_b   1.000
_cell.length_c   1.000
_cell.angle_alpha   90.00
_cell.angle_beta   90.00
_cell.angle_gamma   90.00
#
_symmetry.space_group_name_H-M   'P 1'
#
loop_
_entity.id
_entity.type
_entity.pdbx_description
1 polymer ?
#
loop_
_entity_poly.entity_id
_entity_poly.type
_entity_poly.pdbx_seq_one_letter_code
_entity_poly.pdbx_strand_id
1 'polypeptide(L)'
;MSHFVLLNCRLFTGGADLTGSSNKLELSAEVSDEERTNFGSGGWKEVIGGLAETELSGGGQWEAGDPGRVDDARWTELGGLGPWTACPDRADLGALAWFTAAMSGKYKLGDQVGAVAPWEGEAKGSWPLVRGQIAHPPGTARTATGTGSGIQLGAVPPGKHLYASAHVLSIAGTGSPSITLGIESDVDNTFASPTDVATFAAADALGGQITRAPGPVTDTWFRPKWTITGTGPSFLFVVALGTA
;
A
#
# COMPACT_ATOMS: atom_id res chain seq x y z
N MET A 1 -16.29 -12.38 5.04
CA MET A 1 -15.59 -12.50 6.32
C MET A 1 -16.63 -12.40 7.43
N SER A 2 -16.61 -13.31 8.40
CA SER A 2 -17.36 -13.17 9.66
C SER A 2 -16.62 -12.21 10.60
N HIS A 3 -17.22 -11.86 11.74
CA HIS A 3 -16.51 -11.16 12.82
C HIS A 3 -15.22 -11.92 13.21
N PHE A 4 -14.14 -11.20 13.51
CA PHE A 4 -12.85 -11.78 13.86
C PHE A 4 -12.06 -10.88 14.83
N VAL A 5 -11.06 -11.46 15.49
CA VAL A 5 -10.14 -10.75 16.38
C VAL A 5 -8.90 -10.33 15.58
N LEU A 6 -8.43 -9.11 15.78
CA LEU A 6 -7.25 -8.56 15.09
C LEU A 6 -5.96 -9.17 15.64
N LEU A 7 -5.59 -10.36 15.19
CA LEU A 7 -4.35 -11.05 15.61
C LEU A 7 -3.24 -11.00 14.56
N ASN A 8 -3.59 -10.80 13.29
CA ASN A 8 -2.69 -10.98 12.16
C ASN A 8 -2.70 -9.77 11.20
N CYS A 9 -3.06 -8.58 11.71
CA CYS A 9 -3.03 -7.36 10.91
C CYS A 9 -1.66 -7.17 10.27
N ARG A 10 -1.61 -6.74 9.00
CA ARG A 10 -0.36 -6.45 8.29
C ARG A 10 -0.27 -4.96 8.03
N LEU A 11 0.89 -4.37 8.27
CA LEU A 11 1.15 -2.97 8.01
C LEU A 11 2.48 -2.81 7.27
N PHE A 12 2.41 -2.23 6.08
CA PHE A 12 3.58 -1.90 5.26
C PHE A 12 3.60 -0.40 5.01
N THR A 13 4.74 0.25 5.25
CA THR A 13 4.94 1.68 4.99
C THR A 13 6.29 1.85 4.30
N GLY A 14 6.27 2.45 3.11
CA GLY A 14 7.45 2.55 2.25
C GLY A 14 8.23 1.25 2.17
N GLY A 15 9.45 1.20 2.72
CA GLY A 15 10.35 0.04 2.66
C GLY A 15 10.27 -0.94 3.84
N ALA A 16 9.34 -0.75 4.78
CA ALA A 16 9.29 -1.50 6.04
C ALA A 16 8.02 -2.34 6.19
N ASP A 17 8.19 -3.54 6.76
CA ASP A 17 7.10 -4.38 7.27
C ASP A 17 7.00 -4.20 8.78
N LEU A 18 6.03 -3.37 9.20
CA LEU A 18 5.85 -3.01 10.60
C LEU A 18 4.96 -4.00 11.35
N THR A 19 4.53 -5.08 10.71
CA THR A 19 3.61 -6.07 11.30
C THR A 19 4.11 -6.58 12.65
N GLY A 20 5.39 -6.98 12.74
CA GLY A 20 5.96 -7.55 13.96
C GLY A 20 6.16 -6.54 15.09
N SER A 21 6.20 -5.26 14.76
CA SER A 21 6.42 -4.14 15.69
C SER A 21 5.13 -3.38 16.00
N SER A 22 3.97 -3.82 15.48
CA SER A 22 2.68 -3.14 15.63
C SER A 22 1.71 -3.96 16.47
N ASN A 23 1.05 -3.32 17.43
CA ASN A 23 -0.10 -3.87 18.15
C ASN A 23 -1.35 -2.97 18.03
N LYS A 24 -1.21 -1.83 17.35
CA LYS A 24 -2.30 -0.91 17.01
C LYS A 24 -2.21 -0.59 15.52
N LEU A 25 -3.36 -0.65 14.86
CA LEU A 25 -3.57 -0.22 13.48
C LEU A 25 -4.95 0.41 13.39
N GLU A 26 -5.01 1.63 12.87
CA GLU A 26 -6.26 2.36 12.65
C GLU A 26 -6.25 2.96 11.25
N LEU A 27 -7.42 2.89 10.61
CA LEU A 27 -7.63 3.37 9.26
C LEU A 27 -9.03 3.99 9.19
N SER A 28 -9.09 5.28 8.91
CA SER A 28 -10.34 6.02 8.76
C SER A 28 -10.38 6.72 7.40
N ALA A 29 -11.57 6.85 6.84
CA ALA A 29 -11.81 7.62 5.63
C ALA A 29 -13.13 8.35 5.77
N GLU A 30 -13.12 9.64 5.45
CA GLU A 30 -14.24 10.54 5.66
C GLU A 30 -14.43 11.44 4.43
N VAL A 31 -15.66 11.90 4.21
CA VAL A 31 -15.98 12.90 3.21
C VAL A 31 -16.73 14.01 3.93
N SER A 32 -16.24 15.24 3.80
CA SER A 32 -16.90 16.43 4.38
C SER A 32 -18.30 16.62 3.82
N ASP A 33 -19.24 17.07 4.64
CA ASP A 33 -20.59 17.43 4.23
C ASP A 33 -20.71 18.94 4.01
N GLU A 34 -20.68 19.33 2.73
CA GLU A 34 -20.84 20.73 2.36
C GLU A 34 -22.32 21.06 2.20
N GLU A 35 -22.78 22.02 2.99
CA GLU A 35 -24.19 22.43 2.95
C GLU A 35 -24.51 23.24 1.69
N ARG A 36 -25.63 22.90 1.04
CA ARG A 36 -26.15 23.59 -0.15
C ARG A 36 -27.62 24.00 -0.03
N THR A 37 -28.13 24.06 1.20
CA THR A 37 -29.51 24.44 1.49
C THR A 37 -29.84 25.80 0.87
N ASN A 38 -30.97 25.90 0.17
CA ASN A 38 -31.43 27.15 -0.44
C ASN A 38 -32.92 27.41 -0.12
N PHE A 39 -33.43 28.58 -0.51
CA PHE A 39 -34.83 28.96 -0.24
C PHE A 39 -35.88 28.00 -0.86
N GLY A 40 -35.50 27.21 -1.86
CA GLY A 40 -36.33 26.19 -2.48
C GLY A 40 -36.29 24.82 -1.80
N SER A 41 -35.43 24.61 -0.79
CA SER A 41 -35.24 23.31 -0.13
C SER A 41 -36.40 22.89 0.79
N GLY A 42 -37.48 23.66 0.86
CA GLY A 42 -38.72 23.25 1.52
C GLY A 42 -38.60 22.98 3.03
N GLY A 43 -37.63 23.61 3.71
CA GLY A 43 -37.37 23.42 5.14
C GLY A 43 -36.42 22.26 5.48
N TRP A 44 -35.87 21.57 4.48
CA TRP A 44 -34.88 20.51 4.67
C TRP A 44 -33.45 21.01 4.44
N LYS A 45 -32.49 20.51 5.23
CA LYS A 45 -31.05 20.71 4.98
C LYS A 45 -30.64 19.85 3.79
N GLU A 46 -30.02 20.45 2.78
CA GLU A 46 -29.44 19.73 1.65
C GLU A 46 -27.91 19.78 1.74
N VAL A 47 -27.25 18.64 1.51
CA VAL A 47 -25.79 18.51 1.56
C VAL A 47 -25.24 17.88 0.29
N ILE A 48 -23.99 18.20 -0.03
CA ILE A 48 -23.17 17.54 -1.06
C ILE A 48 -21.82 17.12 -0.45
N GLY A 49 -21.18 16.10 -1.03
CA GLY A 49 -19.86 15.67 -0.57
C GLY A 49 -18.78 16.68 -0.96
N GLY A 50 -17.97 17.08 0.01
CA GLY A 50 -16.79 17.92 -0.15
C GLY A 50 -15.51 17.10 -0.36
N LEU A 51 -14.43 17.56 0.26
CA LEU A 51 -13.14 16.88 0.22
C LEU A 51 -13.19 15.55 1.00
N ALA A 52 -12.56 14.53 0.42
CA ALA A 52 -12.31 13.25 1.07
C ALA A 52 -10.96 13.27 1.78
N GLU A 53 -10.93 12.79 3.02
CA GLU A 53 -9.71 12.63 3.81
C GLU A 53 -9.55 11.15 4.21
N THR A 54 -8.30 10.76 4.45
CA THR A 54 -7.97 9.44 4.98
C THR A 54 -6.87 9.60 6.01
N GLU A 55 -7.01 8.95 7.15
CA GLU A 55 -5.98 8.90 8.18
C GLU A 55 -5.60 7.45 8.45
N LEU A 56 -4.30 7.21 8.55
CA LEU A 56 -3.73 5.94 8.96
C LEU A 56 -2.86 6.18 10.18
N SER A 57 -3.08 5.39 11.23
CA SER A 57 -2.18 5.39 12.38
C SER A 57 -1.75 3.99 12.78
N GLY A 58 -0.53 3.90 13.28
CA GLY A 58 0.07 2.67 13.74
C GLY A 58 0.84 2.90 15.02
N GLY A 59 0.98 1.86 15.83
CA GLY A 59 1.80 1.90 17.03
C GLY A 59 2.10 0.50 17.57
N GLY A 60 3.12 0.42 18.40
CA GLY A 60 3.57 -0.83 19.01
C GLY A 60 4.95 -0.70 19.62
N GLN A 61 5.78 -1.74 19.51
CA GLN A 61 7.08 -1.81 20.16
C GLN A 61 8.16 -1.18 19.28
N TRP A 62 8.96 -0.30 19.89
CA TRP A 62 10.03 0.42 19.21
C TRP A 62 11.23 -0.50 18.93
N GLU A 63 11.75 -0.42 17.71
CA GLU A 63 12.95 -1.12 17.25
C GLU A 63 13.74 -0.20 16.31
N ALA A 64 15.08 -0.30 16.32
CA ALA A 64 15.98 0.53 15.52
C ALA A 64 17.25 -0.23 15.10
N GLY A 65 18.10 0.43 14.32
CA GLY A 65 19.44 -0.01 13.94
C GLY A 65 19.50 -0.73 12.59
N ASP A 66 18.42 -0.72 11.82
CA ASP A 66 18.36 -1.23 10.45
C ASP A 66 17.23 -0.52 9.68
N PRO A 67 17.39 -0.18 8.38
CA PRO A 67 16.39 0.57 7.63
C PRO A 67 14.99 -0.08 7.54
N GLY A 68 14.87 -1.38 7.80
CA GLY A 68 13.60 -2.08 7.89
C GLY A 68 12.94 -2.02 9.27
N ARG A 69 13.60 -1.43 10.28
CA ARG A 69 13.08 -1.24 11.64
C ARG A 69 12.27 0.04 11.72
N VAL A 70 11.35 0.06 12.69
CA VAL A 70 10.32 1.09 12.76
C VAL A 70 10.91 2.49 12.99
N ASP A 71 11.94 2.64 13.81
CA ASP A 71 12.55 3.96 14.04
C ASP A 71 13.18 4.52 12.77
N ASP A 72 14.11 3.78 12.17
CA ASP A 72 14.84 4.19 10.98
C ASP A 72 13.90 4.46 9.79
N ALA A 73 12.91 3.57 9.58
CA ALA A 73 11.94 3.70 8.50
C ALA A 73 11.01 4.90 8.71
N ARG A 74 10.38 5.03 9.88
CA ARG A 74 9.41 6.10 10.15
C ARG A 74 10.06 7.47 10.23
N TRP A 75 11.28 7.54 10.76
CA TRP A 75 12.05 8.79 10.82
C TRP A 75 12.47 9.25 9.43
N THR A 76 12.97 8.35 8.59
CA THR A 76 13.37 8.65 7.21
C THR A 76 12.18 9.12 6.36
N GLU A 77 11.00 8.55 6.59
CA GLU A 77 9.78 8.91 5.86
C GLU A 77 9.08 10.16 6.39
N LEU A 78 9.48 10.74 7.53
CA LEU A 78 8.77 11.85 8.15
C LEU A 78 8.71 13.08 7.22
N GLY A 79 7.50 13.56 6.96
CA GLY A 79 7.21 14.61 5.96
C GLY A 79 7.22 14.12 4.50
N GLY A 80 7.59 12.88 4.25
CA GLY A 80 7.58 12.24 2.94
C GLY A 80 6.21 11.69 2.56
N LEU A 81 5.97 11.61 1.26
CA LEU A 81 4.79 10.99 0.66
C LEU A 81 5.16 9.60 0.14
N GLY A 82 4.43 8.56 0.56
CA GLY A 82 4.70 7.18 0.14
C GLY A 82 3.48 6.28 0.25
N PRO A 83 3.57 5.02 -0.21
CA PRO A 83 2.50 4.05 -0.01
C PRO A 83 2.38 3.68 1.46
N TRP A 84 1.15 3.60 1.91
CA TRP A 84 0.78 2.85 3.10
C TRP A 84 -0.18 1.74 2.71
N THR A 85 0.08 0.52 3.16
CA THR A 85 -0.78 -0.65 2.90
C THR A 85 -1.08 -1.36 4.21
N ALA A 86 -2.37 -1.50 4.50
CA ALA A 86 -2.91 -2.14 5.69
C ALA A 86 -3.77 -3.35 5.30
N CYS A 87 -3.53 -4.51 5.90
CA CYS A 87 -4.38 -5.69 5.75
C CYS A 87 -4.99 -6.05 7.12
N PRO A 88 -6.27 -6.43 7.18
CA PRO A 88 -6.95 -6.66 8.45
C PRO A 88 -6.58 -8.01 9.11
N ASP A 89 -6.08 -8.97 8.33
CA ASP A 89 -5.87 -10.35 8.79
C ASP A 89 -4.67 -11.05 8.15
N ARG A 90 -4.40 -10.87 6.87
CA ARG A 90 -3.24 -11.52 6.22
C ARG A 90 -2.84 -10.79 4.96
N ALA A 91 -1.64 -11.08 4.47
CA ALA A 91 -1.12 -10.55 3.21
C ALA A 91 -0.82 -11.66 2.21
N ASP A 92 -1.65 -12.70 2.17
CA ASP A 92 -1.60 -13.74 1.12
C ASP A 92 -2.09 -13.19 -0.22
N LEU A 93 -1.78 -13.87 -1.33
CA LEU A 93 -2.32 -13.53 -2.65
C LEU A 93 -3.87 -13.45 -2.61
N GLY A 94 -4.42 -12.34 -3.10
CA GLY A 94 -5.85 -12.06 -3.12
C GLY A 94 -6.43 -11.59 -1.77
N ALA A 95 -5.62 -11.51 -0.71
CA ALA A 95 -6.07 -11.01 0.58
C ALA A 95 -6.47 -9.53 0.51
N LEU A 96 -7.50 -9.15 1.27
CA LEU A 96 -8.00 -7.79 1.33
C LEU A 96 -6.92 -6.82 1.84
N ALA A 97 -6.71 -5.74 1.10
CA ALA A 97 -5.78 -4.68 1.48
C ALA A 97 -6.44 -3.31 1.30
N TRP A 98 -6.14 -2.39 2.22
CA TRP A 98 -6.43 -0.97 2.06
C TRP A 98 -5.13 -0.23 1.89
N PHE A 99 -5.07 0.65 0.89
CA PHE A 99 -3.86 1.40 0.65
C PHE A 99 -4.13 2.77 0.04
N THR A 100 -3.22 3.70 0.25
CA THR A 100 -3.26 5.03 -0.35
C THR A 100 -1.84 5.62 -0.41
N ALA A 101 -1.68 6.69 -1.19
CA ALA A 101 -0.52 7.56 -1.06
C ALA A 101 -0.74 8.45 0.16
N ALA A 102 0.09 8.32 1.19
CA ALA A 102 -0.06 9.09 2.42
C ALA A 102 1.22 9.82 2.77
N MET A 103 1.07 11.02 3.34
CA MET A 103 2.16 11.78 3.91
C MET A 103 2.32 11.38 5.37
N SER A 104 3.50 10.91 5.72
CA SER A 104 3.91 10.58 7.08
C SER A 104 4.04 11.84 7.92
N GLY A 105 3.01 12.18 8.71
CA GLY A 105 2.90 13.49 9.37
C GLY A 105 3.40 13.52 10.81
N LYS A 106 3.35 12.39 11.53
CA LYS A 106 3.76 12.33 12.94
C LYS A 106 4.60 11.08 13.21
N TYR A 107 5.55 11.26 14.13
CA TYR A 107 6.32 10.19 14.74
C TYR A 107 6.60 10.54 16.20
N LYS A 108 6.43 9.56 17.10
CA LYS A 108 6.69 9.68 18.53
C LYS A 108 7.36 8.40 19.03
N LEU A 109 8.37 8.57 19.90
CA LEU A 109 9.05 7.47 20.57
C LEU A 109 9.01 7.65 22.08
N GLY A 110 8.94 6.55 22.82
CA GLY A 110 9.07 6.52 24.28
C GLY A 110 7.80 6.92 25.03
N ASP A 111 7.74 6.51 26.30
CA ASP A 111 6.68 6.86 27.24
C ASP A 111 7.17 6.64 28.69
N GLN A 112 6.49 5.82 29.49
CA GLN A 112 6.75 5.64 30.91
C GLN A 112 8.03 4.84 31.22
N VAL A 113 8.72 5.22 32.30
CA VAL A 113 9.89 4.48 32.81
C VAL A 113 9.48 3.08 33.25
N GLY A 114 10.23 2.06 32.80
CA GLY A 114 9.99 0.65 33.13
C GLY A 114 9.02 -0.08 32.20
N ALA A 115 8.42 0.61 31.23
CA ALA A 115 7.63 0.00 30.16
C ALA A 115 8.50 -0.37 28.94
N VAL A 116 7.97 -1.25 28.08
CA VAL A 116 8.54 -1.46 26.73
C VAL A 116 8.39 -0.15 25.95
N ALA A 117 9.46 0.32 25.33
CA ALA A 117 9.44 1.57 24.57
C ALA A 117 8.43 1.50 23.43
N PRO A 118 7.42 2.40 23.37
CA PRO A 118 6.47 2.42 22.28
C PRO A 118 6.96 3.29 21.11
N TRP A 119 6.39 3.03 19.94
CA TRP A 119 6.35 3.97 18.82
C TRP A 119 4.90 4.30 18.47
N GLU A 120 4.68 5.51 17.97
CA GLU A 120 3.41 5.92 17.35
C GLU A 120 3.73 6.67 16.04
N GLY A 121 2.92 6.41 15.01
CA GLY A 121 3.01 7.11 13.72
C GLY A 121 1.63 7.39 13.14
N GLU A 122 1.53 8.51 12.43
CA GLU A 122 0.31 8.94 11.73
C GLU A 122 0.66 9.39 10.31
N ALA A 123 -0.21 9.05 9.36
CA ALA A 123 -0.12 9.51 7.99
C ALA A 123 -1.48 9.93 7.44
N LYS A 124 -1.46 10.97 6.60
CA LYS A 124 -2.65 11.52 5.95
C LYS A 124 -2.66 11.21 4.46
N GLY A 125 -3.73 10.60 3.98
CA GLY A 125 -3.93 10.27 2.59
C GLY A 125 -3.96 11.52 1.71
N SER A 126 -3.17 11.50 0.65
CA SER A 126 -3.22 12.49 -0.45
C SER A 126 -3.99 11.96 -1.66
N TRP A 127 -4.25 10.65 -1.71
CA TRP A 127 -5.02 9.96 -2.74
C TRP A 127 -6.26 9.29 -2.13
N PRO A 128 -7.25 8.88 -2.94
CA PRO A 128 -8.35 8.05 -2.46
C PRO A 128 -7.85 6.82 -1.72
N LEU A 129 -8.52 6.47 -0.62
CA LEU A 129 -8.31 5.18 0.02
C LEU A 129 -8.81 4.07 -0.89
N VAL A 130 -7.88 3.24 -1.37
CA VAL A 130 -8.19 2.14 -2.28
C VAL A 130 -8.46 0.89 -1.45
N ARG A 131 -9.63 0.29 -1.66
CA ARG A 131 -9.94 -1.06 -1.20
C ARG A 131 -9.57 -2.04 -2.30
N GLY A 132 -8.50 -2.79 -2.11
CA GLY A 132 -7.95 -3.71 -3.10
C GLY A 132 -7.53 -5.06 -2.51
N GLN A 133 -6.58 -5.69 -3.17
CA GLN A 133 -6.06 -7.00 -2.83
C GLN A 133 -4.54 -7.06 -2.94
N ILE A 134 -3.91 -7.89 -2.11
CA ILE A 134 -2.49 -8.22 -2.26
C ILE A 134 -2.29 -9.05 -3.54
N ALA A 135 -1.44 -8.56 -4.43
CA ALA A 135 -1.07 -9.20 -5.69
C ALA A 135 0.31 -9.88 -5.63
N HIS A 136 1.18 -9.44 -4.71
CA HIS A 136 2.42 -10.15 -4.38
C HIS A 136 2.62 -10.17 -2.85
N PRO A 137 2.66 -11.34 -2.21
CA PRO A 137 2.84 -11.46 -0.76
C PRO A 137 4.31 -11.29 -0.32
N PRO A 138 4.59 -10.84 0.92
CA PRO A 138 5.95 -10.62 1.46
C PRO A 138 6.75 -11.90 1.74
N GLY A 139 6.26 -13.09 1.40
CA GLY A 139 6.76 -14.35 1.96
C GLY A 139 7.91 -15.02 1.23
N THR A 140 8.26 -14.60 0.00
CA THR A 140 9.30 -15.27 -0.80
C THR A 140 10.10 -14.27 -1.61
N ALA A 141 11.40 -14.20 -1.32
CA ALA A 141 12.31 -13.34 -2.07
C ALA A 141 12.45 -13.80 -3.53
N ARG A 142 12.56 -12.85 -4.45
CA ARG A 142 12.77 -13.10 -5.88
C ARG A 142 14.20 -12.82 -6.25
N THR A 143 14.81 -13.75 -6.98
CA THR A 143 16.21 -13.70 -7.40
C THR A 143 16.37 -13.58 -8.91
N ALA A 144 15.27 -13.59 -9.66
CA ALA A 144 15.24 -13.50 -11.10
C ALA A 144 13.98 -12.75 -11.58
N THR A 145 14.08 -12.17 -12.78
CA THR A 145 12.96 -11.59 -13.53
C THR A 145 11.82 -12.58 -13.68
N GLY A 146 10.58 -12.12 -13.55
CA GLY A 146 9.41 -12.97 -13.62
C GLY A 146 8.09 -12.23 -13.46
N THR A 147 7.03 -13.01 -13.33
CA THR A 147 5.65 -12.55 -13.17
C THR A 147 4.98 -13.21 -11.98
N GLY A 148 4.04 -12.50 -11.37
CA GLY A 148 3.18 -12.99 -10.31
C GLY A 148 1.98 -13.77 -10.83
N SER A 149 1.13 -14.18 -9.91
CA SER A 149 -0.17 -14.78 -10.21
C SER A 149 -1.20 -13.70 -10.50
N GLY A 150 -2.15 -14.02 -11.39
CA GLY A 150 -3.28 -13.15 -11.67
C GLY A 150 -4.26 -13.05 -10.51
N ILE A 151 -4.82 -11.86 -10.33
CA ILE A 151 -5.96 -11.59 -9.48
C ILE A 151 -7.08 -10.91 -10.29
N GLN A 152 -8.33 -11.22 -9.97
CA GLN A 152 -9.48 -10.65 -10.64
C GLN A 152 -9.96 -9.41 -9.89
N LEU A 153 -9.73 -8.23 -10.48
CA LEU A 153 -10.19 -6.94 -9.93
C LEU A 153 -11.41 -6.39 -10.69
N GLY A 154 -11.69 -6.96 -11.87
CA GLY A 154 -12.68 -6.42 -12.80
C GLY A 154 -12.12 -5.28 -13.65
N ALA A 155 -12.85 -4.93 -14.69
CA ALA A 155 -12.48 -3.84 -15.60
C ALA A 155 -12.38 -2.50 -14.87
N VAL A 156 -11.50 -1.62 -15.36
CA VAL A 156 -11.35 -0.24 -14.85
C VAL A 156 -12.24 0.66 -15.71
N PRO A 157 -13.33 1.25 -15.16
CA PRO A 157 -14.23 2.08 -15.95
C PRO A 157 -13.59 3.44 -16.35
N PRO A 158 -14.16 4.16 -17.33
CA PRO A 158 -13.81 5.55 -17.59
C PRO A 158 -13.97 6.42 -16.33
N GLY A 159 -13.03 7.33 -16.09
CA GLY A 159 -13.04 8.22 -14.91
C GLY A 159 -12.59 7.53 -13.61
N LYS A 160 -12.14 6.28 -13.68
CA LYS A 160 -11.56 5.51 -12.58
C LYS A 160 -10.10 5.17 -12.87
N HIS A 161 -9.38 4.76 -11.85
CA HIS A 161 -7.99 4.35 -11.99
C HIS A 161 -7.75 2.95 -11.40
N LEU A 162 -6.82 2.21 -12.01
CA LEU A 162 -6.12 1.12 -11.34
C LEU A 162 -5.03 1.74 -10.49
N TYR A 163 -5.02 1.44 -9.19
CA TYR A 163 -3.99 1.86 -8.26
C TYR A 163 -3.11 0.68 -7.88
N ALA A 164 -1.82 0.92 -7.75
CA ALA A 164 -0.84 -0.10 -7.39
C ALA A 164 0.16 0.47 -6.37
N SER A 165 0.27 -0.16 -5.19
CA SER A 165 1.32 0.11 -4.22
C SER A 165 2.38 -0.99 -4.29
N ALA A 166 3.64 -0.61 -4.11
CA ALA A 166 4.77 -1.50 -4.02
C ALA A 166 5.64 -1.13 -2.82
N HIS A 167 6.06 -2.12 -2.06
CA HIS A 167 6.97 -1.99 -0.92
C HIS A 167 8.15 -2.93 -1.13
N VAL A 168 9.37 -2.40 -1.26
CA VAL A 168 10.60 -3.19 -1.32
C VAL A 168 11.16 -3.29 0.10
N LEU A 169 11.04 -4.49 0.67
CA LEU A 169 11.26 -4.79 2.09
C LEU A 169 12.67 -5.29 2.37
N SER A 170 13.33 -5.89 1.39
CA SER A 170 14.74 -6.26 1.50
C SER A 170 15.40 -6.34 0.14
N ILE A 171 16.69 -6.04 0.14
CA ILE A 171 17.57 -6.13 -1.02
C ILE A 171 18.86 -6.81 -0.59
N ALA A 172 19.28 -7.83 -1.34
CA ALA A 172 20.58 -8.45 -1.18
C ALA A 172 21.19 -8.75 -2.56
N GLY A 173 22.48 -9.04 -2.58
CA GLY A 173 23.28 -9.24 -3.79
C GLY A 173 24.40 -8.20 -3.92
N THR A 174 25.25 -8.37 -4.93
CA THR A 174 26.36 -7.47 -5.24
C THR A 174 26.19 -6.86 -6.63
N GLY A 175 26.94 -5.80 -6.94
CA GLY A 175 26.88 -5.14 -8.26
C GLY A 175 25.60 -4.34 -8.48
N SER A 176 25.20 -3.54 -7.48
CA SER A 176 24.06 -2.62 -7.54
C SER A 176 22.75 -3.32 -7.96
N PRO A 177 22.25 -4.26 -7.13
CA PRO A 177 20.98 -4.93 -7.41
C PRO A 177 19.86 -3.90 -7.57
N SER A 178 19.02 -4.08 -8.58
CA SER A 178 17.87 -3.22 -8.84
C SER A 178 16.65 -4.05 -9.25
N ILE A 179 15.47 -3.61 -8.86
CA ILE A 179 14.19 -4.19 -9.26
C ILE A 179 13.29 -3.13 -9.90
N THR A 180 12.75 -3.43 -11.08
CA THR A 180 11.70 -2.64 -11.71
C THR A 180 10.41 -3.44 -11.69
N LEU A 181 9.40 -2.93 -11.00
CA LEU A 181 8.08 -3.53 -10.93
C LEU A 181 7.17 -2.95 -12.02
N GLY A 182 6.22 -3.76 -12.49
CA GLY A 182 5.15 -3.32 -13.38
C GLY A 182 3.89 -4.13 -13.14
N ILE A 183 2.78 -3.66 -13.70
CA ILE A 183 1.48 -4.34 -13.64
C ILE A 183 1.05 -4.66 -15.06
N GLU A 184 0.73 -5.93 -15.29
CA GLU A 184 0.10 -6.42 -16.52
C GLU A 184 -1.38 -6.66 -16.30
N SER A 185 -2.17 -6.49 -17.35
CA SER A 185 -3.57 -6.91 -17.42
C SER A 185 -3.80 -7.92 -18.53
N ASP A 186 -4.85 -8.73 -18.39
CA ASP A 186 -5.35 -9.60 -19.45
C ASP A 186 -6.87 -9.85 -19.26
N VAL A 187 -7.54 -10.33 -20.29
CA VAL A 187 -8.97 -10.66 -20.28
C VAL A 187 -9.26 -11.85 -19.37
N ASP A 188 -8.31 -12.76 -19.17
CA ASP A 188 -8.43 -13.94 -18.32
C ASP A 188 -7.15 -14.27 -17.50
N ASN A 189 -7.23 -15.26 -16.62
CA ASN A 189 -6.12 -15.65 -15.74
C ASN A 189 -4.98 -16.42 -16.44
N THR A 190 -5.07 -16.66 -17.75
CA THR A 190 -4.00 -17.36 -18.49
C THR A 190 -2.88 -16.40 -18.88
N PHE A 191 -3.17 -15.10 -18.97
CA PHE A 191 -2.23 -14.08 -19.42
C PHE A 191 -1.56 -14.45 -20.75
N ALA A 192 -2.37 -14.88 -21.72
CA ALA A 192 -1.89 -15.30 -23.05
C ALA A 192 -1.47 -14.11 -23.92
N SER A 193 -1.98 -12.90 -23.66
CA SER A 193 -1.64 -11.67 -24.38
C SER A 193 -1.66 -10.48 -23.42
N PRO A 194 -0.75 -10.46 -22.43
CA PRO A 194 -0.77 -9.47 -21.38
C PRO A 194 -0.41 -8.09 -21.91
N THR A 195 -1.08 -7.07 -21.39
CA THR A 195 -0.79 -5.66 -21.68
C THR A 195 -0.16 -4.99 -20.46
N ASP A 196 0.92 -4.22 -20.65
CA ASP A 196 1.51 -3.41 -19.58
C ASP A 196 0.63 -2.19 -19.27
N VAL A 197 0.16 -2.09 -18.02
CA VAL A 197 -0.77 -1.04 -17.57
C VAL A 197 -0.09 0.00 -16.68
N ALA A 198 0.89 -0.41 -15.88
CA ALA A 198 1.65 0.49 -15.03
C ALA A 198 3.09 0.02 -14.87
N THR A 199 4.01 0.95 -14.64
CA THR A 199 5.41 0.67 -14.35
C THR A 199 5.87 1.57 -13.22
N PHE A 200 6.61 1.01 -12.27
CA PHE A 200 7.23 1.72 -11.17
C PHE A 200 8.64 2.16 -11.57
N ALA A 201 9.19 3.16 -10.87
CA ALA A 201 10.61 3.47 -11.03
C ALA A 201 11.46 2.29 -10.50
N ALA A 202 12.64 2.11 -11.07
CA ALA A 202 13.61 1.14 -10.57
C ALA A 202 13.95 1.43 -9.11
N ALA A 203 13.98 0.40 -8.27
CA ALA A 203 14.35 0.48 -6.87
C ALA A 203 15.66 -0.26 -6.61
N ASP A 204 16.63 0.46 -6.05
CA ASP A 204 17.95 -0.01 -5.62
C ASP A 204 18.17 0.14 -4.10
N ALA A 205 17.17 0.66 -3.39
CA ALA A 205 17.11 0.78 -1.93
C ALA A 205 15.74 0.31 -1.41
N LEU A 206 15.68 0.02 -0.10
CA LEU A 206 14.41 -0.20 0.58
C LEU A 206 13.56 1.07 0.44
N GLY A 207 12.28 0.88 0.18
CA GLY A 207 11.37 1.99 -0.04
C GLY A 207 10.04 1.51 -0.59
N GLY A 208 9.12 2.46 -0.77
CA GLY A 208 7.84 2.15 -1.38
C GLY A 208 7.48 3.18 -2.43
N GLN A 209 6.74 2.71 -3.43
CA GLN A 209 6.22 3.52 -4.50
C GLN A 209 4.73 3.23 -4.67
N ILE A 210 3.98 4.23 -5.12
CA ILE A 210 2.59 4.07 -5.49
C ILE A 210 2.36 4.73 -6.84
N THR A 211 1.62 4.07 -7.71
CA THR A 211 1.28 4.56 -9.04
C THR A 211 -0.18 4.30 -9.36
N ARG A 212 -0.70 4.98 -10.38
CA ARG A 212 -2.04 4.77 -10.89
C ARG A 212 -2.07 4.83 -12.42
N ALA A 213 -2.91 4.00 -13.02
CA ALA A 213 -3.17 3.99 -14.45
C ALA A 213 -4.63 4.40 -14.71
N PRO A 214 -4.90 5.33 -15.64
CA PRO A 214 -6.27 5.72 -15.97
C PRO A 214 -7.01 4.61 -16.71
N GLY A 215 -8.30 4.45 -16.40
CA GLY A 215 -9.22 3.73 -17.24
C GLY A 215 -9.59 4.52 -18.51
N PRO A 216 -10.28 3.88 -19.48
CA PRO A 216 -10.80 2.53 -19.38
C PRO A 216 -9.76 1.44 -19.64
N VAL A 217 -9.81 0.37 -18.85
CA VAL A 217 -9.12 -0.90 -19.10
C VAL A 217 -10.17 -1.99 -19.13
N THR A 218 -10.33 -2.68 -20.26
CA THR A 218 -11.37 -3.71 -20.46
C THR A 218 -11.03 -5.04 -19.81
N ASP A 219 -9.74 -5.30 -19.63
CA ASP A 219 -9.19 -6.49 -18.99
C ASP A 219 -9.68 -6.60 -17.54
N THR A 220 -9.89 -7.83 -17.07
CA THR A 220 -10.46 -8.07 -15.73
C THR A 220 -9.48 -8.71 -14.76
N TRP A 221 -8.36 -9.22 -15.28
CA TRP A 221 -7.29 -9.85 -14.53
C TRP A 221 -6.04 -9.01 -14.56
N PHE A 222 -5.36 -8.91 -13.42
CA PHE A 222 -4.14 -8.13 -13.26
C PHE A 222 -3.09 -8.95 -12.51
N ARG A 223 -1.81 -8.77 -12.86
CA ARG A 223 -0.69 -9.39 -12.15
C ARG A 223 0.51 -8.45 -12.08
N PRO A 224 1.34 -8.55 -11.03
CA PRO A 224 2.63 -7.88 -11.02
C PRO A 224 3.62 -8.61 -11.93
N LYS A 225 4.51 -7.86 -12.56
CA LYS A 225 5.74 -8.33 -13.21
C LYS A 225 6.94 -7.63 -12.56
N TRP A 226 8.11 -8.25 -12.64
CA TRP A 226 9.33 -7.65 -12.14
C TRP A 226 10.52 -8.01 -13.03
N THR A 227 11.39 -7.02 -13.23
CA THR A 227 12.71 -7.21 -13.84
C THR A 227 13.76 -6.97 -12.78
N ILE A 228 14.64 -7.95 -12.58
CA ILE A 228 15.71 -7.89 -11.57
C ILE A 228 17.06 -7.87 -12.28
N THR A 229 17.94 -6.96 -11.85
CA THR A 229 19.33 -6.85 -12.31
C THR A 229 20.30 -6.94 -11.13
N GLY A 230 21.58 -7.19 -11.42
CA GLY A 230 22.65 -7.32 -10.41
C GLY A 230 23.26 -8.73 -10.37
N THR A 231 24.19 -8.95 -9.43
CA THR A 231 24.87 -10.25 -9.23
C THR A 231 24.39 -10.91 -7.94
N GLY A 232 23.81 -12.11 -8.06
CA GLY A 232 23.14 -12.78 -6.94
C GLY A 232 22.04 -11.95 -6.27
N PRO A 233 21.18 -11.23 -7.02
CA PRO A 233 20.17 -10.38 -6.42
C PRO A 233 19.12 -11.20 -5.67
N SER A 234 18.58 -10.63 -4.59
CA SER A 234 17.44 -11.19 -3.85
C SER A 234 16.60 -10.06 -3.30
N PHE A 235 15.33 -10.03 -3.67
CA PHE A 235 14.39 -8.96 -3.32
C PHE A 235 13.17 -9.52 -2.62
N LEU A 236 12.87 -9.02 -1.42
CA LEU A 236 11.56 -9.21 -0.78
C LEU A 236 10.72 -7.97 -1.04
N PHE A 237 9.50 -8.15 -1.54
CA PHE A 237 8.61 -7.02 -1.82
C PHE A 237 7.15 -7.43 -1.70
N VAL A 238 6.28 -6.43 -1.58
CA VAL A 238 4.82 -6.57 -1.53
C VAL A 238 4.21 -5.69 -2.61
N VAL A 239 3.18 -6.19 -3.28
CA VAL A 239 2.37 -5.39 -4.21
C VAL A 239 0.91 -5.53 -3.83
N ALA A 240 0.19 -4.41 -3.74
CA ALA A 240 -1.26 -4.38 -3.63
C ALA A 240 -1.87 -3.65 -4.83
N LEU A 241 -3.02 -4.14 -5.29
CA LEU A 241 -3.74 -3.59 -6.44
C LEU A 241 -5.21 -3.38 -6.11
N GLY A 242 -5.82 -2.36 -6.70
CA GLY A 242 -7.24 -2.07 -6.52
C GLY A 242 -7.71 -0.98 -7.47
N THR A 243 -9.02 -0.79 -7.53
CA THR A 243 -9.66 0.20 -8.40
C THR A 243 -10.43 1.21 -7.55
N ALA A 244 -10.33 2.50 -7.89
CA ALA A 244 -11.05 3.57 -7.19
C ALA A 244 -11.41 4.74 -8.13
#